data_AF-A0A662SC43-F1
#
_entry.id   AF-A0A662SC43-F1
#
_cell.length_a   1.000
_cell.length_b   1.000
_cell.length_c   1.000
_cell.angle_alpha   90.00
_cell.angle_beta   90.00
_cell.angle_gamma   90.00
#
_symmetry.space_group_name_H-M   'P 1'
#
loop_
_entity.id
_entity.type
_entity.pdbx_description
1 polymer ?
#
loop_
_entity_poly.entity_id
_entity_poly.type
_entity_poly.pdbx_seq_one_letter_code
_entity_poly.pdbx_strand_id
1 'polypeptide(L)'
;MKQYEISRCILLVVGVILYYFHQLYVVINLPFINFLFGNISFYMLSPFIPLMLAIAYAIAYFVDNDKPLLLLLTIFDAFSFPYGTIFAIIFVFMIIYYTNPKLSRVQTMAIIIPLLIALPFAYYISTPASPPYSPPSVMTLCEKGGRGEYIIQLEDFPSPQAVEVQSVVIQEIQTLGGNVIDTTINPVNVILADMDSSKLPELMSHKYVKAIYPNEKIVKVFDTTYTLNDVRNLLKTNTIHANGTGIVIAIVDTGINENIPQLMRGNRSIVIDKYEMYGDYVASHGTEVACCIASQDPDYPGVAPGADLLDVEVFQEGGIADVWSIIRGWSWVANWKLSHGRYVICSNSFGCSPTATSSELLRNALDNMVLKYGIPMIVAAGNTGSCVLCPGDAKYAFTVGAVDKMNYIASFSSYGKELDVVAYGVNINTFDETGNLVTVSGTSFSTPIVAGCFAIVAEKEKLPPLAMYDLFRTTAKDLGTPGFDNQYGYGLVDVVAAYSSATNQHIQTTNIEKTVTIAFIPSTICLAIVSIRQHRLGVRF
;
A
#
# COMPACT_ATOMS: atom_id res chain seq x y z
N MET A 1 -51.26 -20.95 14.90
CA MET A 1 -49.87 -21.08 15.39
C MET A 1 -49.91 -21.19 16.90
N LYS A 2 -49.21 -22.18 17.46
CA LYS A 2 -49.03 -22.26 18.92
C LYS A 2 -48.25 -21.02 19.38
N GLN A 3 -48.45 -20.59 20.64
CA GLN A 3 -47.89 -19.33 21.15
C GLN A 3 -46.36 -19.21 20.95
N TYR A 4 -45.64 -20.34 20.96
CA TYR A 4 -44.20 -20.40 20.69
C TYR A 4 -43.83 -20.12 19.21
N GLU A 5 -44.69 -20.44 18.24
CA GLU A 5 -44.44 -20.18 16.82
C GLU A 5 -44.62 -18.70 16.49
N ILE A 6 -45.55 -18.04 17.18
CA ILE A 6 -45.77 -16.60 17.08
C ILE A 6 -44.55 -15.86 17.65
N SER A 7 -44.05 -16.26 18.82
CA SER A 7 -42.83 -15.69 19.40
C SER A 7 -41.59 -15.92 18.52
N ARG A 8 -41.50 -17.08 17.87
CA ARG A 8 -40.42 -17.41 16.93
C ARG A 8 -40.45 -16.54 15.68
N CYS A 9 -41.62 -16.31 15.09
CA CYS A 9 -41.78 -15.39 13.97
C CYS A 9 -41.44 -13.94 14.37
N ILE A 10 -41.89 -13.49 15.54
CA ILE A 10 -41.59 -12.14 16.04
C ILE A 10 -40.09 -11.93 16.23
N LEU A 11 -39.39 -12.89 16.86
CA LEU A 11 -37.95 -12.80 17.07
C LEU A 11 -37.15 -12.83 15.77
N LEU A 12 -37.57 -13.64 14.79
CA LEU A 12 -36.94 -13.68 13.46
C LEU A 12 -37.15 -12.37 12.70
N VAL A 13 -38.35 -11.82 12.73
CA VAL A 13 -38.66 -10.54 12.09
C VAL A 13 -37.90 -9.40 12.77
N VAL A 14 -37.82 -9.38 14.11
CA VAL A 14 -37.03 -8.40 14.85
C VAL A 14 -35.52 -8.54 14.56
N GLY A 15 -34.99 -9.77 14.48
CA GLY A 15 -33.60 -10.00 14.12
C GLY A 15 -33.24 -9.55 12.71
N VAL A 16 -34.13 -9.79 11.74
CA VAL A 16 -33.95 -9.31 10.36
C VAL A 16 -34.05 -7.79 10.28
N ILE A 17 -35.00 -7.18 11.01
CA ILE A 17 -35.12 -5.71 11.09
C ILE A 17 -33.86 -5.10 11.69
N LEU A 18 -33.33 -5.66 12.80
CA LEU A 18 -32.11 -5.15 13.45
C LEU A 18 -30.86 -5.34 12.57
N TYR A 19 -30.77 -6.45 11.84
CA TYR A 19 -29.69 -6.70 10.88
C TYR A 19 -29.72 -5.69 9.73
N TYR A 20 -30.90 -5.42 9.17
CA TYR A 20 -31.04 -4.42 8.11
C TYR A 20 -30.89 -2.98 8.63
N PHE A 21 -31.30 -2.68 9.86
CA PHE A 21 -31.04 -1.37 10.49
C PHE A 21 -29.55 -1.12 10.72
N HIS A 22 -28.79 -2.15 11.12
CA HIS A 22 -27.34 -2.06 11.25
C HIS A 22 -26.67 -1.79 9.89
N GLN A 23 -27.14 -2.46 8.82
CA GLN A 23 -26.65 -2.20 7.45
C GLN A 23 -27.08 -0.83 6.91
N LEU A 24 -28.30 -0.37 7.21
CA LEU A 24 -28.77 0.97 6.81
C LEU A 24 -28.03 2.10 7.54
N TYR A 25 -27.61 1.88 8.79
CA TYR A 25 -26.88 2.86 9.60
C TYR A 25 -25.44 3.08 9.11
N VAL A 26 -24.82 2.06 8.51
CA VAL A 26 -23.51 2.18 7.83
C VAL A 26 -23.63 2.98 6.51
N VAL A 27 -24.84 3.12 5.95
CA VAL A 27 -25.04 3.69 4.61
C VAL A 27 -25.76 5.05 4.60
N ILE A 28 -26.62 5.39 5.57
CA ILE A 28 -27.41 6.64 5.53
C ILE A 28 -27.34 7.42 6.84
N ASN A 29 -26.63 8.54 6.82
CA ASN A 29 -26.44 9.46 7.93
C ASN A 29 -27.69 10.35 8.10
N LEU A 30 -28.67 9.93 8.91
CA LEU A 30 -29.94 10.67 9.12
C LEU A 30 -29.89 11.60 10.35
N PRO A 31 -30.11 12.93 10.19
CA PRO A 31 -29.92 13.94 11.25
C PRO A 31 -30.87 13.86 12.45
N PHE A 32 -32.00 13.16 12.34
CA PHE A 32 -33.11 13.25 13.31
C PHE A 32 -32.83 12.52 14.65
N ILE A 33 -31.86 11.59 14.68
CA ILE A 33 -31.54 10.78 15.88
C ILE A 33 -30.56 11.51 16.82
N ASN A 34 -29.67 12.37 16.31
CA ASN A 34 -28.76 13.18 17.14
C ASN A 34 -29.50 14.16 18.06
N PHE A 35 -30.71 14.56 17.67
CA PHE A 35 -31.57 15.47 18.45
C PHE A 35 -32.18 14.82 19.70
N LEU A 36 -32.43 13.50 19.69
CA LEU A 36 -33.09 12.79 20.78
C LEU A 36 -32.13 12.21 21.84
N PHE A 37 -30.86 11.94 21.49
CA PHE A 37 -29.94 11.19 22.35
C PHE A 37 -28.58 11.86 22.62
N GLY A 38 -28.29 13.02 22.02
CA GLY A 38 -26.98 13.68 22.14
C GLY A 38 -25.81 12.84 21.58
N ASN A 39 -24.57 13.34 21.71
CA ASN A 39 -23.33 12.67 21.25
C ASN A 39 -22.96 11.44 22.11
N ILE A 40 -23.89 10.52 22.32
CA ILE A 40 -23.59 9.20 22.86
C ILE A 40 -23.33 8.30 21.65
N SER A 41 -22.05 8.05 21.39
CA SER A 41 -21.58 7.08 20.41
C SER A 41 -22.14 5.70 20.74
N PHE A 42 -23.21 5.29 20.06
CA PHE A 42 -23.92 4.03 20.24
C PHE A 42 -23.12 2.77 19.79
N TYR A 43 -21.78 2.84 19.77
CA TYR A 43 -20.90 1.69 19.54
C TYR A 43 -20.89 0.69 20.73
N MET A 44 -21.63 0.97 21.81
CA MET A 44 -21.75 0.13 23.01
C MET A 44 -22.91 -0.87 22.99
N LEU A 45 -23.81 -0.85 22.00
CA LEU A 45 -24.75 -1.97 21.82
C LEU A 45 -24.09 -3.03 20.94
N SER A 46 -23.13 -3.70 21.56
CA SER A 46 -22.51 -4.89 21.00
C SER A 46 -23.58 -5.88 20.54
N PRO A 47 -23.40 -6.57 19.40
CA PRO A 47 -24.24 -7.70 18.98
C PRO A 47 -24.36 -8.79 20.06
N PHE A 48 -23.59 -8.69 21.15
CA PHE A 48 -23.72 -9.44 22.39
C PHE A 48 -25.14 -9.62 22.89
N ILE A 49 -26.00 -8.60 22.93
CA ILE A 49 -27.30 -8.74 23.61
C ILE A 49 -28.27 -9.62 22.80
N PRO A 50 -28.48 -9.39 21.48
CA PRO A 50 -29.25 -10.31 20.64
C PRO A 50 -28.63 -11.71 20.57
N LEU A 51 -27.30 -11.81 20.50
CA LEU A 51 -26.57 -13.07 20.43
C LEU A 51 -26.70 -13.88 21.73
N MET A 52 -26.61 -13.23 22.90
CA MET A 52 -26.77 -13.87 24.21
C MET A 52 -28.21 -14.32 24.45
N LEU A 53 -29.21 -13.58 23.94
CA LEU A 53 -30.61 -14.01 23.96
C LEU A 53 -30.86 -15.21 23.04
N ALA A 54 -30.26 -15.23 21.85
CA ALA A 54 -30.34 -16.35 20.91
C ALA A 54 -29.62 -17.60 21.45
N ILE A 55 -28.45 -17.43 22.07
CA ILE A 55 -27.67 -18.49 22.71
C ILE A 55 -28.41 -19.03 23.94
N ALA A 56 -28.96 -18.16 24.81
CA ALA A 56 -29.75 -18.58 25.97
C ALA A 56 -31.00 -19.38 25.56
N TYR A 57 -31.67 -18.98 24.48
CA TYR A 57 -32.82 -19.70 23.94
C TYR A 57 -32.43 -21.02 23.26
N ALA A 58 -31.31 -21.06 22.53
CA ALA A 58 -30.77 -22.31 21.96
C ALA A 58 -30.38 -23.30 23.06
N ILE A 59 -29.73 -22.83 24.14
CA ILE A 59 -29.39 -23.64 25.31
C ILE A 59 -30.66 -24.23 25.95
N ALA A 60 -31.69 -23.42 26.19
CA ALA A 60 -32.96 -23.91 26.73
C ALA A 60 -33.63 -24.96 25.83
N TYR A 61 -33.62 -24.74 24.51
CA TYR A 61 -34.22 -25.66 23.55
C TYR A 61 -33.45 -26.99 23.41
N PHE A 62 -32.12 -26.97 23.47
CA PHE A 62 -31.29 -28.17 23.27
C PHE A 62 -31.07 -28.99 24.54
N VAL A 63 -31.16 -28.38 25.73
CA VAL A 63 -31.17 -29.09 27.02
C VAL A 63 -32.43 -29.95 27.16
N ASP A 64 -33.57 -29.50 26.67
CA ASP A 64 -34.82 -30.28 26.69
C ASP A 64 -34.86 -31.40 25.62
N ASN A 65 -33.94 -31.42 24.65
CA ASN A 65 -33.97 -32.33 23.49
C ASN A 65 -32.70 -33.21 23.33
N ASP A 66 -31.83 -33.27 24.34
CA ASP A 66 -30.74 -34.26 24.48
C ASP A 66 -29.71 -34.29 23.30
N LYS A 67 -29.28 -33.12 22.81
CA LYS A 67 -28.29 -32.99 21.71
C LYS A 67 -27.10 -32.05 22.03
N PRO A 68 -26.16 -32.45 22.90
CA PRO A 68 -25.09 -31.58 23.41
C PRO A 68 -23.95 -31.29 22.42
N LEU A 69 -23.70 -32.14 21.41
CA LEU A 69 -22.59 -31.99 20.47
C LEU A 69 -22.79 -30.81 19.49
N LEU A 70 -24.04 -30.49 19.16
CA LEU A 70 -24.40 -29.40 18.24
C LEU A 70 -24.31 -28.02 18.92
N LEU A 71 -24.48 -27.98 20.25
CA LEU A 71 -24.27 -26.80 21.07
C LEU A 71 -22.80 -26.34 21.05
N LEU A 72 -21.88 -27.31 21.10
CA LEU A 72 -20.44 -27.06 21.09
C LEU A 72 -19.96 -26.39 19.80
N LEU A 73 -20.49 -26.82 18.65
CA LEU A 73 -20.15 -26.28 17.33
C LEU A 73 -20.70 -24.87 17.12
N THR A 74 -21.93 -24.61 17.56
CA THR A 74 -22.56 -23.29 17.44
C THR A 74 -21.88 -22.22 18.31
N ILE A 75 -21.33 -22.62 19.47
CA ILE A 75 -20.59 -21.72 20.37
C ILE A 75 -19.17 -21.45 19.83
N PHE A 76 -18.54 -22.43 19.18
CA PHE A 76 -17.19 -22.26 18.62
C PHE A 76 -17.14 -21.27 17.45
N ASP A 77 -18.15 -21.27 16.57
CA ASP A 77 -18.22 -20.32 15.44
C ASP A 77 -18.57 -18.89 15.87
N ALA A 78 -19.19 -18.71 17.04
CA ALA A 78 -19.68 -17.41 17.49
C ALA A 78 -18.62 -16.53 18.19
N PHE A 79 -17.46 -17.08 18.57
CA PHE A 79 -16.50 -16.38 19.45
C PHE A 79 -15.05 -16.39 18.92
N SER A 80 -14.87 -15.83 17.73
CA SER A 80 -13.55 -15.57 17.13
C SER A 80 -12.95 -14.23 17.59
N PHE A 81 -12.70 -14.03 18.90
CA PHE A 81 -11.89 -12.90 19.44
C PHE A 81 -11.22 -13.31 20.77
N PRO A 82 -10.02 -12.78 21.10
CA PRO A 82 -9.10 -13.37 22.08
C PRO A 82 -9.60 -13.37 23.54
N TYR A 83 -10.62 -12.58 23.88
CA TYR A 83 -11.21 -12.55 25.22
C TYR A 83 -12.48 -13.42 25.36
N GLY A 84 -13.10 -13.81 24.23
CA GLY A 84 -14.32 -14.63 24.22
C GLY A 84 -14.07 -16.06 24.68
N THR A 85 -12.90 -16.61 24.38
CA THR A 85 -12.51 -17.97 24.76
C THR A 85 -12.40 -18.14 26.28
N ILE A 86 -11.94 -17.11 26.99
CA ILE A 86 -11.80 -17.13 28.46
C ILE A 86 -13.18 -17.21 29.12
N PHE A 87 -14.12 -16.38 28.67
CA PHE A 87 -15.49 -16.39 29.18
C PHE A 87 -16.25 -17.65 28.78
N ALA A 88 -16.08 -18.13 27.54
CA ALA A 88 -16.71 -19.36 27.07
C ALA A 88 -16.24 -20.59 27.87
N ILE A 89 -14.95 -20.69 28.18
CA ILE A 89 -14.42 -21.79 28.99
C ILE A 89 -14.96 -21.73 30.42
N ILE A 90 -14.95 -20.55 31.07
CA ILE A 90 -15.50 -20.37 32.43
C ILE A 90 -17.00 -20.71 32.47
N PHE A 91 -17.75 -20.27 31.46
CA PHE A 91 -19.20 -20.45 31.37
C PHE A 91 -19.58 -21.92 31.10
N VAL A 92 -18.90 -22.58 30.16
CA VAL A 92 -19.07 -24.02 29.90
C VAL A 92 -18.71 -24.84 31.13
N PHE A 93 -17.68 -24.46 31.88
CA PHE A 93 -17.31 -25.15 33.12
C PHE A 93 -18.30 -24.93 34.27
N MET A 94 -18.87 -23.72 34.41
CA MET A 94 -19.96 -23.47 35.35
C MET A 94 -21.17 -24.35 35.01
N ILE A 95 -21.50 -24.48 33.73
CA ILE A 95 -22.58 -25.37 33.28
C ILE A 95 -22.26 -26.81 33.67
N ILE A 96 -21.08 -27.35 33.33
CA ILE A 96 -20.69 -28.73 33.65
C ILE A 96 -20.68 -29.00 35.17
N TYR A 97 -20.20 -28.05 35.97
CA TYR A 97 -20.16 -28.16 37.43
C TYR A 97 -21.56 -28.21 38.05
N TYR A 98 -22.50 -27.42 37.52
CA TYR A 98 -23.89 -27.39 38.00
C TYR A 98 -24.76 -28.50 37.40
N THR A 99 -24.44 -29.03 36.22
CA THR A 99 -25.24 -30.07 35.55
C THR A 99 -24.75 -31.50 35.80
N ASN A 100 -23.52 -31.72 36.27
CA ASN A 100 -22.97 -33.08 36.42
C ASN A 100 -22.34 -33.33 37.81
N PRO A 101 -23.09 -33.92 38.78
CA PRO A 101 -22.66 -34.02 40.18
C PRO A 101 -21.57 -35.06 40.46
N LYS A 102 -20.87 -35.59 39.44
CA LYS A 102 -19.89 -36.69 39.58
C LYS A 102 -18.42 -36.31 39.41
N LEU A 103 -18.07 -35.06 39.08
CA LEU A 103 -16.66 -34.65 39.02
C LEU A 103 -16.09 -34.41 40.42
N SER A 104 -15.01 -35.10 40.77
CA SER A 104 -14.33 -34.91 42.06
C SER A 104 -13.53 -33.59 42.09
N ARG A 105 -13.36 -32.99 43.28
CA ARG A 105 -12.56 -31.77 43.48
C ARG A 105 -11.12 -31.90 42.94
N VAL A 106 -10.55 -33.10 42.96
CA VAL A 106 -9.18 -33.39 42.48
C VAL A 106 -9.09 -33.31 40.95
N GLN A 107 -10.09 -33.84 40.24
CA GLN A 107 -10.16 -33.74 38.77
C GLN A 107 -10.39 -32.30 38.30
N THR A 108 -11.13 -31.52 39.10
CA THR A 108 -11.33 -30.09 38.85
C THR A 108 -10.02 -29.31 39.00
N MET A 109 -9.24 -29.57 40.05
CA MET A 109 -7.93 -28.94 40.27
C MET A 109 -6.88 -29.35 39.21
N ALA A 110 -6.91 -30.60 38.75
CA ALA A 110 -5.99 -31.10 37.72
C ALA A 110 -6.15 -30.42 36.35
N ILE A 111 -7.33 -29.86 36.06
CA ILE A 111 -7.62 -29.12 34.82
C ILE A 111 -7.35 -27.61 35.01
N ILE A 112 -7.66 -27.07 36.19
CA ILE A 112 -7.50 -25.64 36.50
C ILE A 112 -6.03 -25.22 36.57
N ILE A 113 -5.18 -26.03 37.20
CA ILE A 113 -3.78 -25.65 37.44
C ILE A 113 -2.98 -25.48 36.12
N PRO A 114 -3.04 -26.40 35.14
CA PRO A 114 -2.37 -26.19 33.86
C PRO A 114 -2.90 -25.00 33.06
N LEU A 115 -4.22 -24.74 33.09
CA LEU A 115 -4.84 -23.62 32.38
C LEU A 115 -4.45 -22.25 32.97
N LEU A 116 -4.39 -22.14 34.30
CA LEU A 116 -3.91 -20.94 35.00
C LEU A 116 -2.42 -20.68 34.74
N ILE A 117 -1.63 -21.73 34.53
CA ILE A 117 -0.20 -21.61 34.17
C ILE A 117 -0.03 -21.24 32.69
N ALA A 118 -0.91 -21.70 31.80
CA ALA A 118 -0.86 -21.40 30.36
C ALA A 118 -1.29 -19.97 30.01
N LEU A 119 -2.19 -19.36 30.80
CA LEU A 119 -2.72 -18.01 30.60
C LEU A 119 -1.64 -16.90 30.59
N PRO A 120 -0.70 -16.83 31.55
CA PRO A 120 0.42 -15.89 31.51
C PRO A 120 1.33 -16.09 30.29
N PHE A 121 1.54 -17.35 29.87
CA PHE A 121 2.35 -17.68 28.70
C PHE A 121 1.69 -17.21 27.40
N ALA A 122 0.38 -17.44 27.25
CA ALA A 122 -0.40 -16.95 26.10
C ALA A 122 -0.40 -15.41 26.04
N TYR A 123 -0.53 -14.73 27.19
CA TYR A 123 -0.42 -13.28 27.29
C TYR A 123 0.95 -12.79 26.80
N TYR A 124 2.04 -13.42 27.23
CA TYR A 124 3.41 -13.05 26.86
C TYR A 124 3.76 -13.31 25.38
N ILE A 125 3.07 -14.26 24.73
CA ILE A 125 3.21 -14.55 23.29
C ILE A 125 2.35 -13.57 22.45
N SER A 126 1.28 -13.03 23.05
CA SER A 126 0.35 -12.08 22.39
C SER A 126 0.72 -10.60 22.56
N THR A 127 1.59 -10.26 23.50
CA THR A 127 2.21 -8.94 23.54
C THR A 127 3.16 -8.83 22.35
N PRO A 128 2.90 -7.96 21.35
CA PRO A 128 3.90 -7.72 20.31
C PRO A 128 5.18 -7.29 21.01
N ALA A 129 6.30 -7.88 20.61
CA ALA A 129 7.60 -7.34 20.96
C ALA A 129 7.58 -5.88 20.54
N SER A 130 7.72 -4.96 21.49
CA SER A 130 7.94 -3.55 21.18
C SER A 130 9.07 -3.51 20.14
N PRO A 131 8.86 -2.91 18.96
CA PRO A 131 9.96 -2.76 18.02
C PRO A 131 11.14 -2.11 18.76
N PRO A 132 12.37 -2.52 18.49
CA PRO A 132 13.53 -1.91 19.14
C PRO A 132 13.45 -0.40 18.92
N TYR A 133 13.27 0.32 20.04
CA TYR A 133 13.27 1.78 20.07
C TYR A 133 14.61 2.25 19.51
N SER A 134 14.59 2.65 18.24
CA SER A 134 15.65 3.43 17.65
C SER A 134 15.30 4.88 17.98
N PRO A 135 16.13 5.63 18.71
CA PRO A 135 15.85 7.03 18.96
C PRO A 135 15.59 7.72 17.61
N PRO A 136 14.49 8.48 17.47
CA PRO A 136 14.15 9.12 16.21
C PRO A 136 15.32 9.97 15.73
N SER A 137 15.65 9.81 14.44
CA SER A 137 16.66 10.61 13.75
C SER A 137 16.29 12.09 13.93
N VAL A 138 17.27 12.82 14.45
CA VAL A 138 17.14 14.16 15.02
C VAL A 138 16.43 15.16 14.09
N MET A 139 15.44 15.82 14.69
CA MET A 139 14.89 17.14 14.37
C MET A 139 15.76 18.00 13.44
N THR A 140 15.15 18.49 12.36
CA THR A 140 15.43 19.84 11.85
C THR A 140 14.14 20.67 11.86
N LEU A 141 13.38 20.60 12.95
CA LEU A 141 12.11 21.34 13.10
C LEU A 141 12.28 22.70 13.78
N CYS A 142 13.49 23.06 14.24
CA CYS A 142 13.69 24.19 15.14
C CYS A 142 13.95 25.57 14.50
N GLU A 143 13.92 25.75 13.17
CA GLU A 143 14.31 27.05 12.58
C GLU A 143 13.19 27.87 11.92
N LYS A 144 11.97 27.35 11.79
CA LYS A 144 10.82 28.17 11.39
C LYS A 144 9.91 28.39 12.59
N GLY A 145 10.22 29.41 13.38
CA GLY A 145 9.30 29.88 14.42
C GLY A 145 7.93 30.19 13.81
N GLY A 146 6.86 29.75 14.46
CA GLY A 146 5.48 29.97 14.02
C GLY A 146 4.67 28.69 13.80
N ARG A 147 3.47 28.89 13.24
CA ARG A 147 2.48 27.86 12.92
C ARG A 147 2.62 27.42 11.46
N GLY A 148 2.50 26.13 11.18
CA GLY A 148 2.62 25.58 9.83
C GLY A 148 2.13 24.14 9.72
N GLU A 149 2.14 23.63 8.49
CA GLU A 149 1.71 22.26 8.17
C GLU A 149 2.83 21.24 8.34
N TYR A 150 2.52 20.19 9.10
CA TYR A 150 3.41 19.08 9.39
C TYR A 150 2.75 17.75 9.08
N ILE A 151 3.55 16.82 8.58
CA ILE A 151 3.17 15.44 8.33
C ILE A 151 3.73 14.60 9.47
N ILE A 152 2.83 14.08 10.30
CA ILE A 152 3.14 13.24 11.46
C ILE A 152 3.09 11.79 11.02
N GLN A 153 4.25 11.16 10.88
CA GLN A 153 4.36 9.74 10.59
C GLN A 153 4.21 8.93 11.88
N LEU A 154 3.31 7.96 11.84
CA LEU A 154 3.07 7.05 12.94
C LEU A 154 3.81 5.74 12.73
N GLU A 155 3.94 4.97 13.80
CA GLU A 155 4.37 3.59 13.72
C GLU A 155 3.44 2.76 12.82
N ASP A 156 4.04 1.78 12.13
CA ASP A 156 3.32 0.92 11.19
C ASP A 156 2.49 -0.13 11.96
N PHE A 157 1.17 -0.05 11.83
CA PHE A 157 0.21 -1.02 12.37
C PHE A 157 -0.71 -1.54 11.27
N PRO A 158 -1.19 -2.80 11.34
CA PRO A 158 -2.21 -3.30 10.44
C PRO A 158 -3.57 -2.66 10.74
N SER A 159 -4.43 -2.52 9.74
CA SER A 159 -5.84 -2.15 9.95
C SER A 159 -6.57 -3.29 10.69
N PRO A 160 -7.42 -3.01 11.71
CA PRO A 160 -7.94 -1.69 12.10
C PRO A 160 -7.09 -0.92 13.13
N GLN A 161 -6.03 -1.51 13.69
CA GLN A 161 -5.23 -0.89 14.76
C GLN A 161 -4.61 0.45 14.35
N ALA A 162 -4.23 0.61 13.08
CA ALA A 162 -3.74 1.87 12.54
C ALA A 162 -4.74 3.04 12.76
N VAL A 163 -6.05 2.78 12.62
CA VAL A 163 -7.11 3.78 12.80
C VAL A 163 -7.24 4.17 14.28
N GLU A 164 -7.14 3.20 15.18
CA GLU A 164 -7.17 3.44 16.63
C GLU A 164 -5.97 4.28 17.06
N VAL A 165 -4.78 3.94 16.56
CA VAL A 165 -3.55 4.68 16.81
C VAL A 165 -3.63 6.11 16.27
N GLN A 166 -4.16 6.31 15.05
CA GLN A 166 -4.41 7.64 14.50
C GLN A 166 -5.35 8.44 15.41
N SER A 167 -6.45 7.84 15.87
CA SER A 167 -7.43 8.50 16.75
C SER A 167 -6.80 9.01 18.05
N VAL A 168 -5.91 8.23 18.65
CA VAL A 168 -5.17 8.64 19.87
C VAL A 168 -4.25 9.84 19.57
N VAL A 169 -3.49 9.79 18.49
CA VAL A 169 -2.55 10.88 18.14
C VAL A 169 -3.30 12.14 17.69
N ILE A 170 -4.45 12.01 17.03
CA ILE A 170 -5.32 13.14 16.66
C ILE A 170 -5.79 13.90 17.91
N GLN A 171 -6.19 13.18 18.97
CA GLN A 171 -6.58 13.80 20.23
C GLN A 171 -5.42 14.55 20.89
N GLU A 172 -4.22 13.99 20.84
CA GLU A 172 -3.01 14.65 21.34
C GLU A 172 -2.71 15.93 20.54
N ILE A 173 -2.75 15.88 19.20
CA ILE A 173 -2.56 17.04 18.33
C ILE A 173 -3.55 18.17 18.69
N GLN A 174 -4.82 17.83 18.87
CA GLN A 174 -5.87 18.79 19.25
C GLN A 174 -5.63 19.38 20.64
N THR A 175 -5.18 18.57 21.60
CA THR A 175 -4.84 19.02 22.96
C THR A 175 -3.67 20.00 22.97
N LEU A 176 -2.72 19.81 22.06
CA LEU A 176 -1.59 20.72 21.84
C LEU A 176 -1.96 21.99 21.06
N GLY A 177 -3.24 22.16 20.66
CA GLY A 177 -3.73 23.32 19.91
C GLY A 177 -3.51 23.24 18.39
N GLY A 178 -3.16 22.05 17.89
CA GLY A 178 -3.07 21.76 16.46
C GLY A 178 -4.43 21.48 15.82
N ASN A 179 -4.52 21.72 14.52
CA ASN A 179 -5.68 21.39 13.70
C ASN A 179 -5.33 20.25 12.74
N VAL A 180 -6.03 19.12 12.84
CA VAL A 180 -5.85 18.01 11.90
C VAL A 180 -6.58 18.31 10.60
N ILE A 181 -5.86 18.24 9.48
CA ILE A 181 -6.36 18.57 8.15
C ILE A 181 -6.87 17.31 7.45
N ASP A 182 -6.05 16.26 7.40
CA ASP A 182 -6.36 15.01 6.70
C ASP A 182 -5.49 13.86 7.24
N THR A 183 -5.82 12.61 6.88
CA THR A 183 -5.13 11.40 7.33
C THR A 183 -5.02 10.39 6.20
N THR A 184 -3.99 9.54 6.22
CA THR A 184 -3.93 8.35 5.37
C THR A 184 -3.14 7.23 6.03
N ILE A 185 -3.50 5.99 5.72
CA ILE A 185 -2.83 4.78 6.26
C ILE A 185 -1.87 4.20 5.22
N ASN A 186 -2.22 4.32 3.94
CA ASN A 186 -1.47 3.79 2.81
C ASN A 186 -0.81 4.95 2.05
N PRO A 187 0.36 4.77 1.42
CA PRO A 187 1.30 3.66 1.65
C PRO A 187 2.06 3.79 2.99
N VAL A 188 1.89 4.90 3.70
CA VAL A 188 2.48 5.19 5.02
C VAL A 188 1.40 5.73 5.95
N ASN A 189 1.46 5.34 7.23
CA ASN A 189 0.52 5.80 8.25
C ASN A 189 0.87 7.22 8.71
N VAL A 190 0.15 8.21 8.20
CA VAL A 190 0.46 9.63 8.42
C VAL A 190 -0.79 10.48 8.69
N ILE A 191 -0.58 11.55 9.45
CA ILE A 191 -1.58 12.61 9.73
C ILE A 191 -1.01 13.93 9.21
N LEU A 192 -1.78 14.71 8.46
CA LEU A 192 -1.48 16.10 8.16
C LEU A 192 -2.13 16.99 9.22
N ALA A 193 -1.34 17.85 9.87
CA ALA A 193 -1.85 18.82 10.82
C ALA A 193 -1.15 20.18 10.69
N ASP A 194 -1.93 21.23 10.91
CA ASP A 194 -1.43 22.59 11.08
C ASP A 194 -1.26 22.88 12.59
N MET A 195 -0.03 23.15 13.03
CA MET A 195 0.27 23.35 14.45
C MET A 195 1.47 24.27 14.69
N ASP A 196 1.60 24.74 15.93
CA ASP A 196 2.74 25.56 16.35
C ASP A 196 4.00 24.69 16.48
N SER A 197 5.09 25.10 15.82
CA SER A 197 6.39 24.43 15.86
C SER A 197 6.92 24.18 17.28
N SER A 198 6.59 25.04 18.25
CA SER A 198 6.98 24.90 19.65
C SER A 198 6.37 23.68 20.36
N LYS A 199 5.31 23.10 19.79
CA LYS A 199 4.61 21.92 20.34
C LYS A 199 5.08 20.60 19.74
N LEU A 200 5.88 20.63 18.67
CA LEU A 200 6.38 19.43 18.01
C LEU A 200 7.27 18.55 18.90
N PRO A 201 8.14 19.09 19.78
CA PRO A 201 8.91 18.25 20.70
C PRO A 201 8.05 17.43 21.66
N GLU A 202 6.91 17.98 22.09
CA GLU A 202 5.94 17.30 22.95
C GLU A 202 5.25 16.17 22.18
N LEU A 203 4.78 16.45 20.96
CA LEU A 203 4.15 15.44 20.10
C LEU A 203 5.12 14.32 19.68
N MET A 204 6.39 14.64 19.40
CA MET A 204 7.45 13.66 19.10
C MET A 204 7.72 12.70 20.25
N SER A 205 7.40 13.06 21.49
CA SER A 205 7.57 12.18 22.65
C SER A 205 6.47 11.10 22.75
N HIS A 206 5.41 11.23 21.95
CA HIS A 206 4.30 10.29 21.96
C HIS A 206 4.72 8.95 21.37
N LYS A 207 4.46 7.84 22.09
CA LYS A 207 4.94 6.48 21.76
C LYS A 207 4.55 5.92 20.38
N TYR A 208 3.56 6.53 19.71
CA TYR A 208 3.09 6.11 18.39
C TYR A 208 3.59 7.02 17.27
N VAL A 209 4.23 8.14 17.60
CA VAL A 209 4.81 9.07 16.62
C VAL A 209 6.22 8.60 16.30
N LYS A 210 6.43 8.23 15.05
CA LYS A 210 7.72 7.77 14.53
C LYS A 210 8.60 8.95 14.11
N ALA A 211 8.02 9.90 13.38
CA ALA A 211 8.70 11.08 12.87
C ALA A 211 7.70 12.20 12.54
N ILE A 212 8.19 13.44 12.47
CA ILE A 212 7.41 14.60 12.00
C ILE A 212 8.22 15.34 10.94
N TYR A 213 7.57 15.63 9.82
CA TYR A 213 8.18 16.29 8.66
C TYR A 213 7.43 17.59 8.33
N PRO A 214 8.11 18.65 7.88
CA PRO A 214 7.42 19.79 7.26
C PRO A 214 6.77 19.38 5.92
N ASN A 215 5.61 19.96 5.59
CA ASN A 215 4.99 19.77 4.27
C ASN A 215 5.71 20.58 3.18
N GLU A 216 6.87 20.09 2.72
CA GLU A 216 7.73 20.76 1.73
C GLU A 216 7.19 20.66 0.29
N LYS A 217 7.68 21.54 -0.58
CA LYS A 217 7.27 21.62 -1.99
C LYS A 217 8.10 20.70 -2.89
N ILE A 218 7.45 20.14 -3.89
CA ILE A 218 7.97 19.22 -4.92
C ILE A 218 7.69 19.85 -6.29
N VAL A 219 8.63 19.71 -7.22
CA VAL A 219 8.55 20.32 -8.55
C VAL A 219 8.59 19.25 -9.65
N LYS A 220 7.97 19.57 -10.79
CA LYS A 220 8.08 18.78 -12.01
C LYS A 220 9.49 18.90 -12.58
N VAL A 221 9.91 17.90 -13.34
CA VAL A 221 11.28 17.81 -13.88
C VAL A 221 11.23 18.08 -15.39
N PHE A 222 11.48 19.31 -15.86
CA PHE A 222 11.29 19.68 -17.29
C PHE A 222 12.45 20.52 -17.86
N ASP A 223 12.74 20.38 -19.17
CA ASP A 223 13.69 21.22 -19.94
C ASP A 223 13.23 21.36 -21.43
N THR A 224 13.74 22.35 -22.20
CA THR A 224 13.28 22.64 -23.58
C THR A 224 14.41 22.57 -24.62
N THR A 225 14.24 21.80 -25.71
CA THR A 225 14.80 22.02 -27.09
C THR A 225 14.48 20.84 -28.05
N TYR A 226 14.66 21.06 -29.38
CA TYR A 226 14.62 20.28 -30.67
C TYR A 226 13.87 18.93 -30.78
N THR A 227 13.77 18.25 -31.95
CA THR A 227 12.70 17.24 -32.20
C THR A 227 13.16 15.80 -32.55
N LEU A 228 12.42 14.82 -32.01
CA LEU A 228 12.51 13.36 -32.16
C LEU A 228 11.09 12.80 -32.32
N ASN A 229 10.76 12.43 -33.55
CA ASN A 229 9.39 12.11 -33.94
C ASN A 229 8.98 10.64 -33.68
N ASP A 230 9.92 9.75 -33.29
CA ASP A 230 9.75 8.31 -33.52
C ASP A 230 10.37 7.40 -32.45
N VAL A 231 9.98 7.60 -31.19
CA VAL A 231 10.47 6.79 -30.06
C VAL A 231 10.13 5.30 -30.23
N ARG A 232 8.96 4.97 -30.78
CA ARG A 232 8.52 3.59 -30.98
C ARG A 232 9.42 2.82 -31.94
N ASN A 233 9.81 3.40 -33.08
CA ASN A 233 10.71 2.72 -34.00
C ASN A 233 12.14 2.62 -33.44
N LEU A 234 12.59 3.63 -32.68
CA LEU A 234 13.89 3.56 -31.99
C LEU A 234 13.95 2.42 -30.98
N LEU A 235 12.88 2.24 -30.20
CA LEU A 235 12.70 1.12 -29.26
C LEU A 235 12.27 -0.19 -29.95
N LYS A 236 11.97 -0.13 -31.25
CA LYS A 236 11.47 -1.25 -32.06
C LYS A 236 10.21 -1.91 -31.49
N THR A 237 9.35 -1.17 -30.79
CA THR A 237 8.14 -1.70 -30.13
C THR A 237 7.13 -2.29 -31.11
N ASN A 238 7.10 -1.77 -32.34
CA ASN A 238 6.35 -2.27 -33.48
C ASN A 238 6.79 -3.66 -33.98
N THR A 239 7.93 -4.20 -33.50
CA THR A 239 8.31 -5.60 -33.76
C THR A 239 7.69 -6.58 -32.74
N ILE A 240 7.02 -6.07 -31.71
CA ILE A 240 6.40 -6.84 -30.64
C ILE A 240 4.88 -6.89 -30.88
N HIS A 241 4.29 -8.09 -30.77
CA HIS A 241 2.84 -8.28 -30.82
C HIS A 241 2.18 -8.04 -29.46
N ALA A 242 2.49 -6.91 -28.83
CA ALA A 242 1.90 -6.45 -27.58
C ALA A 242 1.89 -4.92 -27.56
N ASN A 243 0.87 -4.34 -26.92
CA ASN A 243 0.66 -2.89 -26.88
C ASN A 243 0.29 -2.37 -25.48
N GLY A 244 0.40 -3.20 -24.43
CA GLY A 244 0.03 -2.88 -23.05
C GLY A 244 -1.42 -3.23 -22.70
N THR A 245 -2.13 -4.00 -23.52
CA THR A 245 -3.55 -4.31 -23.28
C THR A 245 -3.77 -5.01 -21.94
N GLY A 246 -4.74 -4.51 -21.17
CA GLY A 246 -5.11 -5.08 -19.87
C GLY A 246 -4.22 -4.64 -18.71
N ILE A 247 -3.19 -3.83 -18.96
CA ILE A 247 -2.32 -3.22 -17.96
C ILE A 247 -2.78 -1.79 -17.66
N VAL A 248 -2.65 -1.40 -16.39
CA VAL A 248 -3.01 -0.07 -15.91
C VAL A 248 -1.74 0.69 -15.57
N ILE A 249 -1.63 1.93 -16.03
CA ILE A 249 -0.56 2.85 -15.64
C ILE A 249 -1.17 4.04 -14.91
N ALA A 250 -0.85 4.19 -13.63
CA ALA A 250 -1.17 5.37 -12.86
C ALA A 250 -0.14 6.48 -13.16
N ILE A 251 -0.62 7.66 -13.51
CA ILE A 251 0.21 8.83 -13.78
C ILE A 251 -0.01 9.83 -12.66
N VAL A 252 1.01 10.00 -11.81
CA VAL A 252 0.96 10.93 -10.68
C VAL A 252 1.63 12.23 -11.12
N ASP A 253 0.81 13.21 -11.52
CA ASP A 253 1.28 14.41 -12.22
C ASP A 253 0.26 15.57 -12.08
N THR A 254 0.19 16.47 -13.08
CA THR A 254 -0.67 17.67 -13.10
C THR A 254 -2.10 17.44 -13.57
N GLY A 255 -2.54 16.19 -13.65
CA GLY A 255 -3.80 15.83 -14.28
C GLY A 255 -3.68 15.63 -15.79
N ILE A 256 -4.65 14.93 -16.37
CA ILE A 256 -4.71 14.57 -17.78
C ILE A 256 -5.98 15.16 -18.37
N ASN A 257 -5.88 15.96 -19.45
CA ASN A 257 -7.07 16.25 -20.22
C ASN A 257 -7.43 15.04 -21.07
N GLU A 258 -8.32 14.21 -20.55
CA GLU A 258 -8.73 12.96 -21.18
C GLU A 258 -9.66 13.13 -22.38
N ASN A 259 -10.07 14.37 -22.68
CA ASN A 259 -11.04 14.70 -23.73
C ASN A 259 -10.40 14.92 -25.12
N ILE A 260 -9.07 14.86 -25.23
CA ILE A 260 -8.38 15.00 -26.52
C ILE A 260 -8.49 13.73 -27.37
N PRO A 261 -8.58 13.83 -28.71
CA PRO A 261 -8.69 12.66 -29.59
C PRO A 261 -7.57 11.63 -29.40
N GLN A 262 -6.37 12.07 -29.04
CA GLN A 262 -5.20 11.22 -28.84
C GLN A 262 -5.32 10.34 -27.60
N LEU A 263 -6.23 10.62 -26.66
CA LEU A 263 -6.49 9.77 -25.50
C LEU A 263 -7.84 9.04 -25.61
N MET A 264 -8.39 8.93 -26.83
CA MET A 264 -9.65 8.26 -27.11
C MET A 264 -9.43 6.96 -27.89
N ARG A 265 -9.73 5.82 -27.27
CA ARG A 265 -9.72 4.51 -27.91
C ARG A 265 -11.13 4.01 -28.15
N GLY A 266 -11.55 4.00 -29.42
CA GLY A 266 -12.91 3.60 -29.79
C GLY A 266 -13.99 4.53 -29.25
N ASN A 267 -13.76 5.86 -29.33
CA ASN A 267 -14.62 6.92 -28.81
C ASN A 267 -14.85 6.86 -27.29
N ARG A 268 -13.92 6.27 -26.55
CA ARG A 268 -13.91 6.26 -25.09
C ARG A 268 -12.54 6.71 -24.61
N SER A 269 -12.53 7.50 -23.53
CA SER A 269 -11.30 7.85 -22.85
C SER A 269 -10.54 6.59 -22.43
N ILE A 270 -9.22 6.59 -22.59
CA ILE A 270 -8.33 5.58 -22.03
C ILE A 270 -8.01 5.82 -20.56
N VAL A 271 -8.32 7.01 -20.02
CA VAL A 271 -8.33 7.29 -18.59
C VAL A 271 -9.58 6.65 -18.00
N ILE A 272 -9.39 5.61 -17.18
CA ILE A 272 -10.48 4.77 -16.68
C ILE A 272 -10.98 5.17 -15.29
N ASP A 273 -10.18 5.94 -14.55
CA ASP A 273 -10.52 6.49 -13.24
C ASP A 273 -9.57 7.65 -12.91
N LYS A 274 -9.97 8.52 -11.99
CA LYS A 274 -9.19 9.70 -11.63
C LYS A 274 -9.26 10.10 -10.16
N TYR A 275 -8.17 10.73 -9.71
CA TYR A 275 -8.05 11.42 -8.43
C TYR A 275 -7.60 12.85 -8.69
N GLU A 276 -8.37 13.81 -8.21
CA GLU A 276 -8.12 15.24 -8.40
C GLU A 276 -8.07 15.92 -7.03
N MET A 277 -6.95 16.55 -6.73
CA MET A 277 -6.73 17.22 -5.44
C MET A 277 -6.99 18.73 -5.52
N TYR A 278 -6.62 19.36 -6.62
CA TYR A 278 -6.69 20.79 -6.83
C TYR A 278 -7.59 21.18 -8.01
N GLY A 279 -7.75 20.28 -8.98
CA GLY A 279 -8.66 20.46 -10.11
C GLY A 279 -8.35 19.53 -11.27
N ASP A 280 -9.26 19.47 -12.23
CA ASP A 280 -9.08 18.68 -13.45
C ASP A 280 -7.97 19.31 -14.32
N TYR A 281 -6.88 18.55 -14.58
CA TYR A 281 -5.75 18.90 -15.46
C TYR A 281 -5.19 20.34 -15.34
N VAL A 282 -4.63 20.71 -14.19
CA VAL A 282 -4.14 22.09 -13.93
C VAL A 282 -2.97 22.56 -14.82
N ALA A 283 -2.30 21.65 -15.56
CA ALA A 283 -1.22 21.98 -16.49
C ALA A 283 -0.99 20.88 -17.56
N SER A 284 -0.32 21.25 -18.65
CA SER A 284 -0.06 20.39 -19.82
C SER A 284 0.71 19.09 -19.53
N HIS A 285 1.64 19.14 -18.57
CA HIS A 285 2.66 18.11 -18.36
C HIS A 285 2.11 16.70 -18.16
N GLY A 286 1.08 16.53 -17.33
CA GLY A 286 0.43 15.22 -17.14
C GLY A 286 -0.19 14.66 -18.42
N THR A 287 -0.76 15.52 -19.27
CA THR A 287 -1.28 15.11 -20.59
C THR A 287 -0.16 14.73 -21.55
N GLU A 288 0.93 15.50 -21.58
CA GLU A 288 2.12 15.20 -22.37
C GLU A 288 2.74 13.85 -21.98
N VAL A 289 2.82 13.57 -20.67
CA VAL A 289 3.27 12.29 -20.10
C VAL A 289 2.33 11.14 -20.49
N ALA A 290 1.01 11.36 -20.40
CA ALA A 290 0.00 10.37 -20.79
C ALA A 290 0.08 10.02 -22.28
N CYS A 291 0.27 11.01 -23.14
CA CYS A 291 0.41 10.82 -24.58
C CYS A 291 1.69 10.02 -24.94
N CYS A 292 2.81 10.24 -24.24
CA CYS A 292 4.01 9.40 -24.39
C CYS A 292 3.74 7.92 -24.09
N ILE A 293 2.84 7.64 -23.14
CA ILE A 293 2.46 6.27 -22.76
C ILE A 293 1.49 5.68 -23.76
N ALA A 294 0.35 6.34 -24.01
CA ALA A 294 -0.79 5.68 -24.65
C ALA A 294 -1.54 6.54 -25.68
N SER A 295 -0.88 7.53 -26.30
CA SER A 295 -1.47 8.23 -27.45
C SER A 295 -2.01 7.25 -28.51
N GLN A 296 -3.22 7.51 -28.98
CA GLN A 296 -3.95 6.81 -30.03
C GLN A 296 -3.74 7.46 -31.40
N ASP A 297 -2.93 8.52 -31.48
CA ASP A 297 -2.61 9.17 -32.74
C ASP A 297 -1.93 8.18 -33.71
N PRO A 298 -2.37 8.08 -34.97
CA PRO A 298 -1.79 7.13 -35.93
C PRO A 298 -0.32 7.42 -36.27
N ASP A 299 0.07 8.70 -36.30
CA ASP A 299 1.41 9.13 -36.67
C ASP A 299 2.34 9.20 -35.44
N TYR A 300 1.77 9.51 -34.27
CA TYR A 300 2.49 9.60 -32.98
C TYR A 300 1.83 8.75 -31.88
N PRO A 301 1.78 7.41 -32.04
CA PRO A 301 1.21 6.57 -31.00
C PRO A 301 2.14 6.51 -29.78
N GLY A 302 1.54 6.43 -28.59
CA GLY A 302 2.28 6.24 -27.34
C GLY A 302 2.99 4.89 -27.33
N VAL A 303 3.92 4.65 -26.40
CA VAL A 303 4.66 3.37 -26.33
C VAL A 303 3.73 2.16 -26.15
N ALA A 304 2.74 2.26 -25.27
CA ALA A 304 1.75 1.25 -24.93
C ALA A 304 0.30 1.75 -25.16
N PRO A 305 -0.17 1.88 -26.41
CA PRO A 305 -1.50 2.42 -26.73
C PRO A 305 -2.65 1.49 -26.30
N GLY A 306 -2.35 0.27 -25.88
CA GLY A 306 -3.28 -0.68 -25.28
C GLY A 306 -3.48 -0.48 -23.77
N ALA A 307 -2.65 0.31 -23.09
CA ALA A 307 -2.76 0.50 -21.65
C ALA A 307 -3.99 1.35 -21.27
N ASP A 308 -4.56 1.04 -20.11
CA ASP A 308 -5.51 1.93 -19.44
C ASP A 308 -4.74 2.88 -18.52
N LEU A 309 -5.19 4.13 -18.40
CA LEU A 309 -4.54 5.14 -17.57
C LEU A 309 -5.38 5.44 -16.31
N LEU A 310 -4.71 5.68 -15.19
CA LEU A 310 -5.31 6.37 -14.05
C LEU A 310 -4.72 7.77 -13.98
N ASP A 311 -5.60 8.77 -13.92
CA ASP A 311 -5.18 10.14 -13.71
C ASP A 311 -5.09 10.45 -12.22
N VAL A 312 -3.91 10.87 -11.75
CA VAL A 312 -3.67 11.18 -10.34
C VAL A 312 -3.07 12.57 -10.25
N GLU A 313 -3.95 13.57 -10.22
CA GLU A 313 -3.61 14.98 -10.12
C GLU A 313 -3.27 15.35 -8.68
N VAL A 314 -2.02 15.76 -8.47
CA VAL A 314 -1.46 16.12 -7.16
C VAL A 314 -0.64 17.41 -7.19
N PHE A 315 -0.64 18.11 -8.31
CA PHE A 315 0.14 19.32 -8.53
C PHE A 315 -0.79 20.51 -8.67
N GLN A 316 -0.42 21.64 -8.07
CA GLN A 316 -1.16 22.88 -8.22
C GLN A 316 -0.80 23.58 -9.54
N GLU A 317 -1.63 24.55 -9.93
CA GLU A 317 -1.31 25.51 -10.97
C GLU A 317 0.07 26.14 -10.67
N GLY A 318 0.97 26.13 -11.65
CA GLY A 318 2.38 26.51 -11.47
C GLY A 318 3.36 25.34 -11.29
N GLY A 319 2.88 24.09 -11.29
CA GLY A 319 3.74 22.90 -11.37
C GLY A 319 4.44 22.55 -10.05
N ILE A 320 3.78 22.86 -8.94
CA ILE A 320 4.26 22.58 -7.59
C ILE A 320 3.27 21.64 -6.88
N ALA A 321 3.76 20.54 -6.36
CA ALA A 321 3.06 19.70 -5.40
C ALA A 321 3.65 19.91 -4.01
N ASP A 322 2.98 19.44 -2.96
CA ASP A 322 3.63 19.22 -1.68
C ASP A 322 3.70 17.74 -1.35
N VAL A 323 4.53 17.39 -0.36
CA VAL A 323 4.78 16.01 0.05
C VAL A 323 3.48 15.30 0.41
N TRP A 324 2.57 16.00 1.07
CA TRP A 324 1.27 15.44 1.41
C TRP A 324 0.47 15.05 0.17
N SER A 325 0.38 15.93 -0.83
CA SER A 325 -0.35 15.66 -2.08
C SER A 325 0.19 14.44 -2.82
N ILE A 326 1.51 14.27 -2.89
CA ILE A 326 2.12 13.07 -3.47
C ILE A 326 1.73 11.81 -2.70
N ILE A 327 1.83 11.83 -1.36
CA ILE A 327 1.47 10.69 -0.50
C ILE A 327 -0.01 10.34 -0.65
N ARG A 328 -0.89 11.35 -0.79
CA ARG A 328 -2.32 11.17 -1.03
C ARG A 328 -2.61 10.54 -2.39
N GLY A 329 -1.94 10.99 -3.45
CA GLY A 329 -2.03 10.36 -4.77
C GLY A 329 -1.60 8.89 -4.73
N TRP A 330 -0.44 8.60 -4.12
CA TRP A 330 0.01 7.21 -3.95
C TRP A 330 -0.92 6.36 -3.08
N SER A 331 -1.52 6.95 -2.03
CA SER A 331 -2.55 6.29 -1.23
C SER A 331 -3.75 5.88 -2.09
N TRP A 332 -4.23 6.81 -2.93
CA TRP A 332 -5.34 6.53 -3.84
C TRP A 332 -5.00 5.40 -4.80
N VAL A 333 -3.81 5.42 -5.43
CA VAL A 333 -3.35 4.34 -6.33
C VAL A 333 -3.27 3.00 -5.61
N ALA A 334 -2.71 2.95 -4.41
CA ALA A 334 -2.63 1.73 -3.60
C ALA A 334 -4.03 1.18 -3.29
N ASN A 335 -4.95 2.04 -2.87
CA ASN A 335 -6.33 1.64 -2.56
C ASN A 335 -7.09 1.19 -3.82
N TRP A 336 -6.90 1.89 -4.94
CA TRP A 336 -7.48 1.54 -6.23
C TRP A 336 -7.02 0.16 -6.68
N LYS A 337 -5.72 -0.13 -6.56
CA LYS A 337 -5.19 -1.47 -6.85
C LYS A 337 -5.82 -2.53 -5.97
N LEU A 338 -5.93 -2.28 -4.67
CA LEU A 338 -6.51 -3.24 -3.72
C LEU A 338 -7.99 -3.52 -4.01
N SER A 339 -8.76 -2.51 -4.42
CA SER A 339 -10.19 -2.68 -4.72
C SER A 339 -10.45 -3.35 -6.09
N HIS A 340 -9.58 -3.14 -7.08
CA HIS A 340 -9.79 -3.65 -8.44
C HIS A 340 -8.99 -4.92 -8.76
N GLY A 341 -7.92 -5.23 -8.02
CA GLY A 341 -7.08 -6.41 -8.24
C GLY A 341 -6.33 -6.42 -9.58
N ARG A 342 -6.11 -5.25 -10.20
CA ARG A 342 -5.43 -5.11 -11.51
C ARG A 342 -3.92 -4.93 -11.35
N TYR A 343 -3.17 -5.22 -12.41
CA TYR A 343 -1.74 -4.94 -12.47
C TYR A 343 -1.54 -3.46 -12.79
N VAL A 344 -1.01 -2.72 -11.80
CA VAL A 344 -0.82 -1.26 -11.85
C VAL A 344 0.68 -0.97 -11.80
N ILE A 345 1.15 -0.16 -12.74
CA ILE A 345 2.47 0.49 -12.76
C ILE A 345 2.24 1.97 -12.41
N CYS A 346 3.13 2.59 -11.64
CA CYS A 346 3.03 3.99 -11.27
C CYS A 346 4.17 4.80 -11.91
N SER A 347 3.82 5.79 -12.73
CA SER A 347 4.75 6.70 -13.41
C SER A 347 4.82 8.03 -12.65
N ASN A 348 6.03 8.47 -12.29
CA ASN A 348 6.27 9.62 -11.43
C ASN A 348 7.32 10.54 -12.05
N SER A 349 6.86 11.61 -12.72
CA SER A 349 7.70 12.53 -13.50
C SER A 349 8.01 13.83 -12.73
N PHE A 350 8.46 13.68 -11.48
CA PHE A 350 8.72 14.79 -10.57
C PHE A 350 9.87 14.47 -9.61
N GLY A 351 10.35 15.48 -8.90
CA GLY A 351 11.31 15.27 -7.83
C GLY A 351 11.55 16.50 -6.95
N CYS A 352 12.28 16.28 -5.86
CA CYS A 352 12.77 17.31 -4.95
C CYS A 352 14.22 17.04 -4.57
N SER A 353 14.85 18.01 -3.88
CA SER A 353 16.22 17.83 -3.38
C SER A 353 16.32 16.57 -2.52
N PRO A 354 17.32 15.69 -2.72
CA PRO A 354 17.51 14.50 -1.89
C PRO A 354 17.86 14.83 -0.43
N THR A 355 18.28 16.07 -0.15
CA THR A 355 18.57 16.56 1.20
C THR A 355 17.39 17.27 1.85
N ALA A 356 16.23 17.33 1.20
CA ALA A 356 15.02 17.93 1.79
C ALA A 356 14.56 17.11 3.01
N THR A 357 14.08 17.80 4.05
CA THR A 357 13.72 17.19 5.35
C THR A 357 12.71 16.05 5.18
N SER A 358 11.77 16.23 4.27
CA SER A 358 10.67 15.31 3.97
C SER A 358 11.05 14.15 3.04
N SER A 359 12.27 14.11 2.51
CA SER A 359 12.69 13.11 1.52
C SER A 359 12.63 11.68 2.05
N GLU A 360 12.94 11.47 3.33
CA GLU A 360 12.86 10.13 3.94
C GLU A 360 11.43 9.59 3.94
N LEU A 361 10.43 10.45 4.15
CA LEU A 361 9.03 10.05 4.11
C LEU A 361 8.61 9.59 2.71
N LEU A 362 9.02 10.33 1.68
CA LEU A 362 8.75 9.97 0.28
C LEU A 362 9.43 8.65 -0.11
N ARG A 363 10.69 8.44 0.29
CA ARG A 363 11.40 7.16 0.04
C ARG A 363 10.68 5.99 0.70
N ASN A 364 10.29 6.15 1.96
CA ASN A 364 9.55 5.12 2.71
C ASN A 364 8.18 4.82 2.07
N ALA A 365 7.48 5.85 1.62
CA ALA A 365 6.20 5.72 0.94
C ALA A 365 6.35 4.98 -0.41
N LEU A 366 7.35 5.33 -1.21
CA LEU A 366 7.66 4.66 -2.47
C LEU A 366 8.04 3.19 -2.24
N ASP A 367 8.96 2.92 -1.31
CA ASP A 367 9.38 1.56 -0.99
C ASP A 367 8.20 0.69 -0.56
N ASN A 368 7.23 1.26 0.17
CA ASN A 368 5.99 0.58 0.53
C ASN A 368 5.07 0.32 -0.67
N MET A 369 4.95 1.25 -1.64
CA MET A 369 4.21 1.02 -2.90
C MET A 369 4.69 -0.26 -3.59
N VAL A 370 6.01 -0.46 -3.62
CA VAL A 370 6.64 -1.63 -4.24
C VAL A 370 6.48 -2.87 -3.39
N LEU A 371 6.89 -2.82 -2.12
CA LEU A 371 6.98 -4.01 -1.27
C LEU A 371 5.63 -4.51 -0.75
N LYS A 372 4.74 -3.60 -0.37
CA LYS A 372 3.46 -3.94 0.27
C LYS A 372 2.32 -4.07 -0.74
N TYR A 373 2.31 -3.23 -1.78
CA TYR A 373 1.23 -3.20 -2.77
C TYR A 373 1.65 -3.77 -4.12
N GLY A 374 2.93 -4.15 -4.31
CA GLY A 374 3.42 -4.78 -5.53
C GLY A 374 3.29 -3.86 -6.75
N ILE A 375 3.37 -2.55 -6.57
CA ILE A 375 3.25 -1.54 -7.65
C ILE A 375 4.66 -1.15 -8.08
N PRO A 376 5.09 -1.44 -9.32
CA PRO A 376 6.32 -0.89 -9.87
C PRO A 376 6.26 0.64 -9.90
N MET A 377 7.27 1.30 -9.34
CA MET A 377 7.39 2.76 -9.23
C MET A 377 8.48 3.24 -10.19
N ILE A 378 8.07 3.74 -11.36
CA ILE A 378 8.96 4.27 -12.38
C ILE A 378 9.11 5.77 -12.13
N VAL A 379 10.34 6.23 -11.92
CA VAL A 379 10.59 7.59 -11.42
C VAL A 379 11.66 8.31 -12.24
N ALA A 380 11.44 9.60 -12.51
CA ALA A 380 12.41 10.44 -13.18
C ALA A 380 13.68 10.64 -12.34
N ALA A 381 14.86 10.53 -12.96
CA ALA A 381 16.12 10.76 -12.25
C ALA A 381 16.31 12.21 -11.81
N GLY A 382 15.78 13.18 -12.57
CA GLY A 382 16.03 14.61 -12.36
C GLY A 382 16.67 15.29 -13.57
N ASN A 383 16.53 16.61 -13.65
CA ASN A 383 17.06 17.45 -14.74
C ASN A 383 18.13 18.45 -14.24
N THR A 384 18.87 18.10 -13.17
CA THR A 384 19.86 19.01 -12.57
C THR A 384 21.28 18.79 -13.08
N GLY A 385 21.51 17.77 -13.91
CA GLY A 385 22.85 17.37 -14.36
C GLY A 385 23.76 17.00 -13.18
N SER A 386 23.18 16.48 -12.10
CA SER A 386 23.87 16.20 -10.84
C SER A 386 23.37 14.87 -10.23
N CYS A 387 23.22 14.79 -8.91
CA CYS A 387 22.69 13.59 -8.27
C CYS A 387 21.23 13.33 -8.63
N VAL A 388 20.84 12.06 -8.58
CA VAL A 388 19.43 11.63 -8.64
C VAL A 388 18.60 12.34 -7.57
N LEU A 389 17.43 12.82 -7.95
CA LEU A 389 16.48 13.51 -7.06
C LEU A 389 15.63 12.51 -6.26
N CYS A 390 15.09 12.97 -5.13
CA CYS A 390 14.06 12.22 -4.41
C CYS A 390 12.71 12.36 -5.14
N PRO A 391 11.90 11.30 -5.31
CA PRO A 391 12.05 9.96 -4.73
C PRO A 391 12.77 8.94 -5.61
N GLY A 392 13.40 9.34 -6.72
CA GLY A 392 14.20 8.45 -7.57
C GLY A 392 15.43 7.84 -6.87
N ASP A 393 15.84 8.39 -5.73
CA ASP A 393 16.89 7.84 -4.89
C ASP A 393 16.39 6.86 -3.81
N ALA A 394 15.10 6.50 -3.83
CA ALA A 394 14.53 5.47 -2.97
C ALA A 394 15.06 4.07 -3.35
N LYS A 395 15.12 3.16 -2.37
CA LYS A 395 15.78 1.85 -2.54
C LYS A 395 15.10 0.97 -3.59
N TYR A 396 13.78 1.07 -3.71
CA TYR A 396 13.00 0.28 -4.67
C TYR A 396 12.35 1.14 -5.78
N ALA A 397 12.84 2.37 -5.99
CA ALA A 397 12.52 3.12 -7.21
C ALA A 397 13.13 2.40 -8.42
N PHE A 398 12.45 2.51 -9.57
CA PHE A 398 13.05 2.21 -10.86
C PHE A 398 13.30 3.52 -11.59
N THR A 399 14.55 3.99 -11.52
CA THR A 399 14.92 5.37 -11.80
C THR A 399 15.44 5.52 -13.22
N VAL A 400 14.88 6.49 -13.94
CA VAL A 400 15.06 6.64 -15.39
C VAL A 400 15.75 7.96 -15.75
N GLY A 401 16.91 7.84 -16.38
CA GLY A 401 17.66 8.96 -16.96
C GLY A 401 17.30 9.22 -18.43
N ALA A 402 17.84 10.30 -18.99
CA ALA A 402 17.53 10.76 -20.34
C ALA A 402 18.73 10.71 -21.27
N VAL A 403 18.56 10.06 -22.42
CA VAL A 403 19.48 10.14 -23.57
C VAL A 403 18.82 10.80 -24.76
N ASP A 404 19.66 11.27 -25.69
CA ASP A 404 19.23 11.70 -27.01
C ASP A 404 19.12 10.53 -28.00
N LYS A 405 18.67 10.85 -29.23
CA LYS A 405 18.53 9.87 -30.32
C LYS A 405 19.84 9.21 -30.77
N MET A 406 20.99 9.81 -30.43
CA MET A 406 22.32 9.26 -30.71
C MET A 406 22.83 8.41 -29.54
N ASN A 407 22.01 8.22 -28.50
CA ASN A 407 22.30 7.53 -27.25
C ASN A 407 23.34 8.26 -26.38
N TYR A 408 23.53 9.56 -26.56
CA TYR A 408 24.32 10.37 -25.63
C TYR A 408 23.47 10.80 -24.46
N ILE A 409 24.04 10.73 -23.25
CA ILE A 409 23.40 11.24 -22.04
C ILE A 409 23.05 12.73 -22.20
N ALA A 410 21.82 13.10 -21.86
CA ALA A 410 21.40 14.48 -21.89
C ALA A 410 22.16 15.27 -20.82
N SER A 411 22.60 16.49 -21.13
CA SER A 411 23.38 17.30 -20.18
C SER A 411 22.64 17.61 -18.88
N PHE A 412 21.31 17.66 -18.94
CA PHE A 412 20.45 17.84 -17.77
C PHE A 412 20.21 16.55 -16.99
N SER A 413 20.43 15.36 -17.55
CA SER A 413 20.05 14.11 -16.88
C SER A 413 20.84 13.96 -15.58
N SER A 414 20.11 13.88 -14.47
CA SER A 414 20.69 13.47 -13.20
C SER A 414 21.21 12.02 -13.29
N TYR A 415 22.25 11.75 -12.51
CA TYR A 415 23.05 10.54 -12.57
C TYR A 415 23.46 10.11 -11.15
N GLY A 416 23.80 8.83 -10.96
CA GLY A 416 24.08 8.31 -9.63
C GLY A 416 24.06 6.78 -9.58
N LYS A 417 24.39 6.23 -8.41
CA LYS A 417 24.35 4.78 -8.19
C LYS A 417 22.90 4.24 -8.10
N GLU A 418 21.95 5.17 -7.96
CA GLU A 418 20.52 4.93 -7.86
C GLU A 418 19.84 4.83 -9.24
N LEU A 419 20.55 5.19 -10.32
CA LEU A 419 20.01 5.15 -11.68
C LEU A 419 19.87 3.71 -12.16
N ASP A 420 18.69 3.31 -12.66
CA ASP A 420 18.49 1.96 -13.20
C ASP A 420 18.80 1.90 -14.68
N VAL A 421 18.14 2.72 -15.48
CA VAL A 421 18.29 2.71 -16.94
C VAL A 421 18.16 4.12 -17.47
N VAL A 422 18.54 4.30 -18.73
CA VAL A 422 18.20 5.50 -19.49
C VAL A 422 17.18 5.17 -20.57
N ALA A 423 16.39 6.17 -20.95
CA ALA A 423 15.53 6.11 -22.12
C ALA A 423 15.59 7.43 -22.90
N TYR A 424 15.06 7.43 -24.12
CA TYR A 424 14.96 8.65 -24.92
C TYR A 424 14.14 9.70 -24.17
N GLY A 425 14.77 10.80 -23.82
CA GLY A 425 14.13 11.91 -23.09
C GLY A 425 14.47 13.27 -23.64
N VAL A 426 15.20 13.32 -24.75
CA VAL A 426 15.52 14.55 -25.46
C VAL A 426 14.67 14.58 -26.71
N ASN A 427 14.02 15.71 -26.91
CA ASN A 427 13.32 16.06 -28.13
C ASN A 427 12.03 15.27 -28.40
N ILE A 428 11.34 14.76 -27.40
CA ILE A 428 10.21 13.82 -27.58
C ILE A 428 8.98 14.54 -28.14
N ASN A 429 8.38 14.00 -29.21
CA ASN A 429 7.06 14.44 -29.67
C ASN A 429 5.95 13.82 -28.83
N THR A 430 5.02 14.67 -28.42
CA THR A 430 3.82 14.29 -27.67
C THR A 430 2.72 15.34 -27.92
N PHE A 431 1.59 15.23 -27.22
CA PHE A 431 0.50 16.18 -27.34
C PHE A 431 0.25 16.89 -26.01
N ASP A 432 0.02 18.21 -26.09
CA ASP A 432 -0.38 19.01 -24.95
C ASP A 432 -1.87 18.79 -24.60
N GLU A 433 -2.35 19.48 -23.56
CA GLU A 433 -3.73 19.42 -23.09
C GLU A 433 -4.76 19.91 -24.12
N THR A 434 -4.34 20.63 -25.16
CA THR A 434 -5.23 21.08 -26.23
C THR A 434 -5.24 20.13 -27.44
N GLY A 435 -4.41 19.08 -27.39
CA GLY A 435 -4.23 18.12 -28.48
C GLY A 435 -3.30 18.63 -29.57
N ASN A 436 -2.53 19.71 -29.33
CA ASN A 436 -1.51 20.16 -30.26
C ASN A 436 -0.25 19.31 -30.12
N LEU A 437 0.38 19.01 -31.25
CA LEU A 437 1.69 18.36 -31.27
C LEU A 437 2.74 19.32 -30.69
N VAL A 438 3.40 18.88 -29.63
CA VAL A 438 4.47 19.60 -28.95
C VAL A 438 5.72 18.75 -28.88
N THR A 439 6.85 19.42 -28.58
CA THR A 439 8.15 18.78 -28.48
C THR A 439 8.78 19.15 -27.15
N VAL A 440 9.15 18.13 -26.38
CA VAL A 440 9.49 18.26 -24.97
C VAL A 440 10.77 17.50 -24.61
N SER A 441 11.49 17.95 -23.59
CA SER A 441 12.71 17.30 -23.11
C SER A 441 12.71 17.17 -21.59
N GLY A 442 13.30 16.08 -21.09
CA GLY A 442 13.41 15.81 -19.66
C GLY A 442 13.36 14.33 -19.33
N THR A 443 13.91 13.99 -18.17
CA THR A 443 13.73 12.65 -17.57
C THR A 443 12.24 12.34 -17.30
N SER A 444 11.40 13.37 -17.19
CA SER A 444 9.92 13.26 -17.17
C SER A 444 9.30 12.65 -18.41
N PHE A 445 10.00 12.59 -19.54
CA PHE A 445 9.52 11.93 -20.76
C PHE A 445 10.19 10.57 -20.98
N SER A 446 11.42 10.39 -20.51
CA SER A 446 12.04 9.05 -20.41
C SER A 446 11.23 8.11 -19.51
N THR A 447 10.73 8.63 -18.38
CA THR A 447 9.95 7.89 -17.38
C THR A 447 8.67 7.24 -17.94
N PRO A 448 7.74 7.98 -18.59
CA PRO A 448 6.56 7.40 -19.20
C PRO A 448 6.88 6.43 -20.34
N ILE A 449 7.96 6.67 -21.09
CA ILE A 449 8.42 5.74 -22.13
C ILE A 449 8.76 4.38 -21.50
N VAL A 450 9.52 4.36 -20.40
CA VAL A 450 9.84 3.13 -19.66
C VAL A 450 8.58 2.51 -19.03
N ALA A 451 7.67 3.31 -18.47
CA ALA A 451 6.39 2.80 -17.95
C ALA A 451 5.57 2.09 -19.04
N GLY A 452 5.54 2.64 -20.26
CA GLY A 452 4.96 1.98 -21.43
C GLY A 452 5.67 0.67 -21.80
N CYS A 453 7.01 0.64 -21.76
CA CYS A 453 7.76 -0.60 -21.97
C CYS A 453 7.41 -1.66 -20.92
N PHE A 454 7.28 -1.28 -19.64
CA PHE A 454 6.84 -2.16 -18.57
C PHE A 454 5.45 -2.74 -18.86
N ALA A 455 4.51 -1.92 -19.37
CA ALA A 455 3.17 -2.41 -19.73
C ALA A 455 3.20 -3.40 -20.91
N ILE A 456 4.03 -3.18 -21.93
CA ILE A 456 4.20 -4.13 -23.04
C ILE A 456 4.68 -5.49 -22.52
N VAL A 457 5.67 -5.50 -21.61
CA VAL A 457 6.18 -6.73 -21.02
C VAL A 457 5.13 -7.36 -20.07
N ALA A 458 4.44 -6.56 -19.28
CA ALA A 458 3.41 -7.02 -18.36
C ALA A 458 2.18 -7.62 -19.05
N GLU A 459 1.87 -7.21 -20.28
CA GLU A 459 0.83 -7.85 -21.11
C GLU A 459 1.16 -9.33 -21.36
N LYS A 460 2.44 -9.65 -21.57
CA LYS A 460 2.90 -11.04 -21.72
C LYS A 460 2.99 -11.75 -20.37
N GLU A 461 3.61 -11.13 -19.38
CA GLU A 461 3.84 -11.74 -18.06
C GLU A 461 3.82 -10.69 -16.95
N LYS A 462 2.88 -10.80 -16.01
CA LYS A 462 2.68 -9.86 -14.90
C LYS A 462 3.64 -10.12 -13.75
N LEU A 463 4.94 -9.88 -13.99
CA LEU A 463 6.00 -10.12 -13.01
C LEU A 463 5.85 -9.24 -11.75
N PRO A 464 6.23 -9.72 -10.56
CA PRO A 464 6.41 -8.86 -9.38
C PRO A 464 7.40 -7.72 -9.67
N PRO A 465 7.29 -6.55 -9.00
CA PRO A 465 8.10 -5.38 -9.34
C PRO A 465 9.61 -5.63 -9.42
N LEU A 466 10.19 -6.28 -8.41
CA LEU A 466 11.64 -6.51 -8.38
C LEU A 466 12.13 -7.42 -9.51
N ALA A 467 11.32 -8.42 -9.89
CA ALA A 467 11.63 -9.29 -11.02
C ALA A 467 11.51 -8.53 -12.35
N MET A 468 10.54 -7.63 -12.47
CA MET A 468 10.43 -6.74 -13.62
C MET A 468 11.64 -5.80 -13.71
N TYR A 469 12.10 -5.24 -12.58
CA TYR A 469 13.27 -4.38 -12.55
C TYR A 469 14.53 -5.12 -12.99
N ASP A 470 14.77 -6.32 -12.44
CA ASP A 470 15.94 -7.12 -12.80
C ASP A 470 15.91 -7.55 -14.28
N LEU A 471 14.72 -7.87 -14.81
CA LEU A 471 14.56 -8.12 -16.23
C LEU A 471 15.02 -6.90 -17.05
N PHE A 472 14.48 -5.71 -16.76
CA PHE A 472 14.83 -4.51 -17.52
C PHE A 472 16.30 -4.07 -17.35
N ARG A 473 16.90 -4.26 -16.17
CA ARG A 473 18.34 -4.02 -15.93
C ARG A 473 19.21 -4.99 -16.74
N THR A 474 18.88 -6.27 -16.72
CA THR A 474 19.70 -7.31 -17.36
C THR A 474 19.55 -7.35 -18.88
N THR A 475 18.44 -6.87 -19.43
CA THR A 475 18.23 -6.78 -20.88
C THR A 475 18.55 -5.41 -21.46
N ALA A 476 18.86 -4.41 -20.64
CA ALA A 476 19.24 -3.09 -21.12
C ALA A 476 20.44 -3.17 -22.07
N LYS A 477 20.42 -2.33 -23.11
CA LYS A 477 21.56 -2.16 -23.99
C LYS A 477 22.60 -1.31 -23.27
N ASP A 478 23.66 -1.97 -22.82
CA ASP A 478 24.82 -1.34 -22.20
C ASP A 478 25.38 -0.18 -23.04
N LEU A 479 25.59 0.97 -22.40
CA LEU A 479 26.11 2.21 -22.95
C LEU A 479 27.13 2.78 -21.96
N GLY A 480 28.13 3.50 -22.46
CA GLY A 480 29.14 4.08 -21.60
C GLY A 480 30.20 3.06 -21.20
N THR A 481 30.42 2.91 -19.90
CA THR A 481 31.42 1.96 -19.36
C THR A 481 30.80 0.57 -19.24
N PRO A 482 31.45 -0.50 -19.72
CA PRO A 482 30.85 -1.83 -19.69
C PRO A 482 30.30 -2.23 -18.31
N GLY A 483 29.04 -2.65 -18.28
CA GLY A 483 28.30 -2.97 -17.08
C GLY A 483 27.58 -1.75 -16.49
N PHE A 484 27.33 -1.79 -15.17
CA PHE A 484 26.70 -0.65 -14.50
C PHE A 484 27.64 0.55 -14.45
N ASP A 485 27.15 1.72 -14.84
CA ASP A 485 27.81 2.99 -14.56
C ASP A 485 26.83 4.07 -14.08
N ASN A 486 27.35 5.09 -13.39
CA ASN A 486 26.48 6.09 -12.77
C ASN A 486 25.78 7.00 -13.81
N GLN A 487 26.26 7.08 -15.06
CA GLN A 487 25.72 7.97 -16.08
C GLN A 487 24.58 7.32 -16.88
N TYR A 488 24.71 6.05 -17.22
CA TYR A 488 23.76 5.29 -18.04
C TYR A 488 23.00 4.22 -17.25
N GLY A 489 23.35 4.00 -15.97
CA GLY A 489 22.79 2.92 -15.17
C GLY A 489 23.24 1.57 -15.74
N TYR A 490 22.27 0.68 -15.97
CA TYR A 490 22.47 -0.56 -16.73
C TYR A 490 22.41 -0.38 -18.25
N GLY A 491 22.13 0.84 -18.74
CA GLY A 491 22.10 1.19 -20.15
C GLY A 491 20.73 1.63 -20.66
N LEU A 492 20.60 1.70 -21.99
CA LEU A 492 19.36 2.08 -22.67
C LEU A 492 18.33 0.95 -22.59
N VAL A 493 17.10 1.30 -22.22
CA VAL A 493 15.97 0.37 -22.19
C VAL A 493 15.81 -0.38 -23.53
N ASP A 494 15.81 -1.72 -23.48
CA ASP A 494 15.56 -2.59 -24.63
C ASP A 494 14.32 -3.45 -24.36
N VAL A 495 13.17 -2.93 -24.77
CA VAL A 495 11.88 -3.60 -24.56
C VAL A 495 11.72 -4.88 -25.39
N VAL A 496 12.42 -5.00 -26.54
CA VAL A 496 12.37 -6.22 -27.36
C VAL A 496 13.11 -7.36 -26.66
N ALA A 497 14.30 -7.07 -26.12
CA ALA A 497 15.06 -8.02 -25.33
C ALA A 497 14.34 -8.39 -24.02
N ALA A 498 13.75 -7.41 -23.33
CA ALA A 498 12.94 -7.63 -22.12
C ALA A 498 11.72 -8.51 -22.43
N TYR A 499 10.92 -8.17 -23.45
CA TYR A 499 9.74 -8.93 -23.84
C TYR A 499 10.08 -10.36 -24.25
N SER A 500 11.18 -10.56 -24.97
CA SER A 500 11.63 -11.89 -25.39
C SER A 500 12.08 -12.74 -24.21
N SER A 501 12.79 -12.14 -23.26
CA SER A 501 13.33 -12.79 -22.06
C SER A 501 12.28 -13.00 -20.96
N ALA A 502 11.17 -12.24 -20.99
CA ALA A 502 10.05 -12.42 -20.08
C ALA A 502 9.48 -13.83 -20.23
N THR A 503 9.83 -14.70 -19.28
CA THR A 503 9.33 -16.05 -19.16
C THR A 503 9.07 -16.32 -17.68
N ASN A 504 8.05 -17.14 -17.40
CA ASN A 504 7.77 -17.70 -16.09
C ASN A 504 8.83 -18.76 -15.71
N GLN A 505 10.13 -18.43 -15.82
CA GLN A 505 11.11 -19.20 -15.08
C GLN A 505 10.82 -18.91 -13.63
N HIS A 506 10.23 -19.91 -12.96
CA HIS A 506 10.14 -20.00 -11.52
C HIS A 506 11.37 -19.35 -10.93
N ILE A 507 11.20 -18.11 -10.47
CA ILE A 507 12.08 -17.52 -9.50
C ILE A 507 12.12 -18.61 -8.44
N GLN A 508 13.29 -19.20 -8.23
CA GLN A 508 13.56 -19.79 -6.94
C GLN A 508 13.37 -18.63 -6.00
N THR A 509 12.15 -18.47 -5.49
CA THR A 509 11.98 -18.04 -4.14
C THR A 509 12.95 -18.96 -3.44
N THR A 510 14.07 -18.40 -2.98
CA THR A 510 14.64 -18.93 -1.76
C THR A 510 13.43 -18.96 -0.85
N ASN A 511 12.86 -20.14 -0.74
CA ASN A 511 11.84 -20.45 0.21
C ASN A 511 12.56 -20.18 1.52
N ILE A 512 12.49 -18.94 1.98
CA ILE A 512 12.10 -18.70 3.35
C ILE A 512 10.63 -19.17 3.38
N GLU A 513 10.43 -20.48 3.20
CA GLU A 513 9.52 -21.18 4.05
C GLU A 513 9.91 -20.66 5.43
N LYS A 514 9.10 -19.74 5.96
CA LYS A 514 8.84 -19.79 7.38
C LYS A 514 8.27 -21.18 7.57
N THR A 515 9.15 -22.18 7.72
CA THR A 515 8.83 -23.41 8.38
C THR A 515 8.45 -22.96 9.77
N VAL A 516 7.16 -22.65 9.95
CA VAL A 516 6.56 -22.58 11.26
C VAL A 516 6.56 -24.04 11.70
N THR A 517 7.68 -24.46 12.27
CA THR A 517 7.76 -25.73 12.97
C THR A 517 6.83 -25.60 14.17
N ILE A 518 5.57 -25.97 13.99
CA ILE A 518 4.67 -26.24 15.11
C ILE A 518 5.22 -27.52 15.74
N ALA A 519 6.15 -27.34 16.68
CA ALA A 519 6.55 -28.40 17.57
C ALA A 519 5.32 -28.73 18.43
N PHE A 520 4.56 -29.76 18.01
CA PHE A 520 3.71 -30.48 18.94
C PHE A 520 4.64 -31.05 20.00
N ILE A 521 4.65 -30.45 21.19
CA ILE A 521 5.26 -31.03 22.38
C ILE A 521 4.19 -31.95 22.97
N PRO A 522 4.33 -33.29 22.89
CA PRO A 522 3.49 -34.17 23.67
C PRO A 522 4.01 -34.11 25.10
N SER A 523 3.24 -33.47 25.98
CA SER A 523 3.45 -33.50 27.41
C SER A 523 3.15 -34.91 27.94
N THR A 524 4.18 -35.75 28.07
CA THR A 524 4.14 -36.88 29.01
C THR A 524 5.52 -37.11 29.59
N ILE A 525 5.62 -36.79 30.89
CA ILE A 525 6.68 -37.21 31.79
C ILE A 525 6.71 -38.75 31.81
N CYS A 526 7.86 -39.35 31.51
CA CYS A 526 8.26 -40.59 32.15
C CYS A 526 9.79 -40.68 32.26
N LEU A 527 10.21 -41.12 33.44
CA LEU A 527 11.56 -41.21 33.97
C LEU A 527 12.57 -41.99 33.10
N ALA A 528 13.82 -41.53 33.22
CA ALA A 528 15.07 -42.29 33.38
C ALA A 528 15.75 -42.94 32.16
N ILE A 529 16.94 -42.44 31.80
CA ILE A 529 18.28 -42.97 32.15
C ILE A 529 19.29 -42.27 31.24
N VAL A 530 20.27 -41.61 31.86
CA VAL A 530 21.48 -41.12 31.21
C VAL A 530 22.29 -42.32 30.69
N SER A 531 22.57 -42.35 29.39
CA SER A 531 23.72 -43.08 28.86
C SER A 531 24.38 -42.26 27.77
N ILE A 532 25.52 -41.67 28.12
CA ILE A 532 26.47 -41.09 27.18
C ILE A 532 27.17 -42.26 26.48
N ARG A 533 27.12 -42.31 25.15
CA ARG A 533 28.08 -43.09 24.35
C ARG A 533 28.54 -42.32 23.13
N GLN A 534 29.78 -41.83 23.21
CA GLN A 534 30.58 -41.44 22.05
C GLN A 534 30.88 -42.67 21.18
N HIS A 535 30.76 -42.54 19.86
CA HIS A 535 31.74 -43.00 18.85
C HIS A 535 31.33 -42.48 17.46
N ARG A 536 32.14 -41.61 16.85
CA ARG A 536 33.22 -41.88 15.87
C ARG A 536 32.73 -42.38 14.50
N LEU A 537 32.99 -41.53 13.50
CA LEU A 537 33.56 -41.79 12.17
C LEU A 537 33.02 -42.98 11.36
N GLY A 538 32.53 -42.69 10.15
CA GLY A 538 32.34 -43.69 9.11
C GLY A 538 31.99 -43.07 7.75
N VAL A 539 33.01 -42.65 7.00
CA VAL A 539 32.97 -42.41 5.56
C VAL A 539 32.83 -43.74 4.81
N ARG A 540 32.06 -43.74 3.70
CA ARG A 540 32.24 -44.49 2.41
C ARG A 540 30.85 -44.72 1.76
N PHE A 541 30.62 -44.55 0.47
CA PHE A 541 31.44 -44.24 -0.72
C PHE A 541 30.73 -43.20 -1.57
#